data_AF-A0AAD7L7X8-F1
#
_entry.id   AF-A0AAD7L7X8-F1
#
_cell.length_a   1.000
_cell.length_b   1.000
_cell.length_c   1.000
_cell.angle_alpha   90.00
_cell.angle_beta   90.00
_cell.angle_gamma   90.00
#
_symmetry.space_group_name_H-M   'P 1'
#
loop_
_entity.id
_entity.type
_entity.pdbx_description
1 polymer ?
#
loop_
_entity_poly.entity_id
_entity_poly.type
_entity_poly.pdbx_seq_one_letter_code
_entity_poly.pdbx_strand_id
1 'polypeptide(L)' 'MNIRHNENLKKQEWNGSPAHIISEFAQLLQFHIAINFDNELPGLIRAVQRSGRPIKSICSVITPDTIDELGVS' A
#
# COMPACT_ATOMS: atom_id res chain seq x y z
N MET A 1 -3.86 7.38 -2.03
CA MET A 1 -4.09 6.29 -3.01
C MET A 1 -5.08 5.26 -2.46
N ASN A 2 -4.86 4.72 -1.26
CA ASN A 2 -5.73 3.74 -0.60
C ASN A 2 -7.21 4.14 -0.46
N ILE A 3 -7.51 5.36 -0.01
CA ILE A 3 -8.90 5.84 0.20
C ILE A 3 -9.73 5.83 -1.11
N ARG A 4 -9.14 6.27 -2.23
CA ARG A 4 -9.83 6.27 -3.54
C ARG A 4 -10.12 4.87 -4.06
N HIS A 5 -9.23 3.90 -3.85
CA HIS A 5 -9.46 2.52 -4.28
C HIS A 5 -10.52 1.84 -3.42
N ASN A 6 -10.53 2.11 -2.10
CA ASN A 6 -11.60 1.66 -1.20
C ASN A 6 -12.98 2.17 -1.61
N GLU A 7 -13.09 3.47 -1.94
CA GLU A 7 -14.35 4.04 -2.40
C GLU A 7 -14.80 3.46 -3.74
N ASN A 8 -13.87 3.21 -4.66
CA ASN A 8 -14.18 2.57 -5.93
C ASN A 8 -14.63 1.12 -5.74
N LEU A 9 -13.98 0.32 -4.88
CA LEU A 9 -14.40 -1.05 -4.57
C LEU A 9 -15.84 -1.06 -4.03
N LYS A 10 -16.14 -0.22 -3.04
CA LYS A 10 -17.49 -0.08 -2.48
C LYS A 10 -18.54 0.32 -3.53
N LYS A 11 -18.19 1.20 -4.47
CA LYS A 11 -19.07 1.58 -5.58
C LYS A 11 -19.31 0.42 -6.54
N GLN A 12 -18.28 -0.36 -6.86
CA GLN A 12 -18.41 -1.52 -7.75
C GLN A 12 -19.26 -2.62 -7.13
N GLU A 13 -19.11 -2.87 -5.82
CA GLU A 13 -19.97 -3.79 -5.06
C GLU A 13 -21.43 -3.31 -5.03
N TRP A 14 -21.66 -2.02 -4.74
CA TRP A 14 -23.01 -1.44 -4.72
C TRP A 14 -23.71 -1.49 -6.08
N ASN A 15 -22.97 -1.24 -7.16
CA ASN A 15 -23.49 -1.26 -8.52
C ASN A 15 -23.73 -2.68 -9.07
N GLY A 16 -23.44 -3.73 -8.28
CA GLY A 16 -23.62 -5.12 -8.70
C GLY A 16 -22.63 -5.55 -9.79
N SER A 17 -21.41 -5.02 -9.76
CA SER A 17 -20.40 -5.32 -10.76
C SER A 17 -20.01 -6.81 -10.71
N PRO A 18 -19.60 -7.41 -11.84
CA PRO A 18 -19.23 -8.82 -11.88
C PRO A 18 -18.15 -9.17 -10.84
N ALA A 19 -18.25 -10.35 -10.24
CA ALA A 19 -17.36 -10.79 -9.16
C ALA A 19 -15.86 -10.74 -9.53
N HIS A 20 -15.52 -10.98 -10.79
CA HIS A 20 -14.12 -10.90 -11.27
C HIS A 20 -13.57 -9.47 -11.21
N ILE A 21 -14.40 -8.45 -11.50
CA ILE A 21 -14.01 -7.04 -11.42
C ILE A 21 -13.79 -6.61 -9.97
N ILE A 22 -14.69 -7.01 -9.08
CA ILE A 22 -14.56 -6.74 -7.63
C ILE A 22 -13.27 -7.39 -7.09
N SER A 23 -12.99 -8.63 -7.48
CA SER A 23 -11.76 -9.33 -7.11
C SER A 23 -10.51 -8.61 -7.61
N GLU A 24 -10.52 -8.08 -8.83
CA GLU A 24 -9.39 -7.32 -9.38
C GLU A 24 -9.15 -6.02 -8.59
N PHE A 25 -10.21 -5.27 -8.28
CA PHE A 25 -10.11 -4.07 -7.45
C PHE A 25 -9.65 -4.38 -6.02
N ALA A 26 -10.08 -5.52 -5.45
CA ALA A 26 -9.62 -5.98 -4.15
C ALA A 26 -8.12 -6.34 -4.17
N GLN A 27 -7.65 -7.02 -5.21
CA GLN A 27 -6.22 -7.33 -5.38
C GLN A 27 -5.37 -6.07 -5.54
N LEU A 28 -5.85 -5.09 -6.32
CA LEU A 28 -5.19 -3.80 -6.44
C LEU A 28 -5.13 -3.08 -5.08
N LEU A 29 -6.21 -3.07 -4.31
CA LEU A 29 -6.22 -2.49 -2.98
C LEU A 29 -5.22 -3.20 -2.05
N GLN A 30 -5.22 -4.53 -2.04
CA GLN A 30 -4.30 -5.36 -1.26
C GLN A 30 -2.84 -5.03 -1.60
N PHE A 31 -2.50 -4.91 -2.88
CA PHE A 31 -1.18 -4.50 -3.34
C PHE A 31 -0.78 -3.12 -2.78
N HIS A 32 -1.69 -2.13 -2.86
CA HIS A 32 -1.42 -0.78 -2.35
C HIS A 32 -1.24 -0.72 -0.83
N ILE A 33 -1.93 -1.58 -0.08
CA ILE A 33 -1.75 -1.72 1.37
C ILE A 33 -0.39 -2.37 1.65
N ALA A 34 -0.06 -3.46 0.95
CA ALA A 34 1.20 -4.18 1.12
C ALA A 34 2.41 -3.25 0.92
N ILE A 35 2.49 -2.52 -0.20
CA ILE A 35 3.61 -1.59 -0.46
C ILE A 35 3.65 -0.40 0.51
N ASN A 36 2.50 0.03 1.05
CA ASN A 36 2.47 1.08 2.07
C ASN A 36 3.07 0.58 3.39
N PHE A 37 2.82 -0.68 3.70
CA PHE A 37 3.33 -1.29 4.92
C PHE A 37 4.80 -1.68 4.79
N ASP A 38 5.15 -2.33 3.69
CA ASP A 38 6.51 -2.77 3.36
C ASP A 38 6.71 -2.76 1.83
N ASN A 39 7.54 -1.82 1.38
CA ASN A 39 7.86 -1.62 -0.03
C ASN A 39 9.10 -2.42 -0.47
N GLU A 40 9.70 -3.20 0.43
CA GLU A 40 10.85 -4.06 0.14
C GLU A 40 10.48 -5.56 0.12
N LEU A 41 9.18 -5.87 0.16
CA LEU A 41 8.67 -7.24 0.09
C LEU A 41 9.22 -8.00 -1.14
N PRO A 42 9.84 -9.18 -0.93
CA PRO A 42 10.38 -9.98 -2.02
C PRO A 42 9.26 -10.49 -2.93
N GLY A 43 9.42 -10.30 -4.24
CA GLY A 43 8.44 -10.71 -5.25
C GLY A 43 7.35 -9.68 -5.58
N LEU A 44 7.31 -8.53 -4.88
CA LEU A 44 6.46 -7.39 -5.24
C LEU A 44 7.28 -6.28 -5.92
N ILE A 45 6.65 -5.57 -6.87
CA ILE A 45 7.26 -4.42 -7.51
C ILE A 45 7.34 -3.28 -6.49
N ARG A 46 8.55 -2.71 -6.30
CA ARG A 46 8.75 -1.55 -5.42
C ARG A 46 8.03 -0.32 -5.99
N ALA A 47 7.17 0.28 -5.19
CA ALA A 47 6.51 1.52 -5.51
C ALA A 47 7.47 2.71 -5.37
N VAL A 48 7.51 3.54 -6.41
CA VAL A 48 8.32 4.76 -6.47
C VAL A 48 7.42 5.99 -6.51
N GLN A 49 7.89 7.07 -5.91
CA GLN A 49 7.31 8.39 -6.07
C GLN A 49 7.47 8.86 -7.53
N ARG A 50 6.73 9.90 -7.93
CA ARG A 50 6.87 10.52 -9.27
C ARG A 50 8.30 11.01 -9.56
N SER A 51 9.08 11.27 -8.51
CA SER A 51 10.50 11.65 -8.57
C SER A 51 11.46 10.45 -8.75
N GLY A 52 10.95 9.21 -8.78
CA GLY A 52 11.73 7.98 -8.86
C GLY A 52 12.27 7.48 -7.52
N ARG A 53 12.09 8.23 -6.42
CA ARG A 53 12.52 7.78 -5.08
C ARG A 53 11.57 6.71 -4.53
N PRO A 54 12.07 5.63 -3.92
CA PRO A 54 11.23 4.64 -3.25
C PRO A 54 10.32 5.30 -2.21
N ILE A 55 9.06 4.85 -2.14
CA ILE A 55 8.15 5.30 -1.10
C ILE A 55 8.64 4.72 0.24
N LYS A 56 8.77 5.58 1.26
CA LYS A 56 9.02 5.13 2.64
C LYS A 56 7.78 4.42 3.17
N SER A 57 7.95 3.17 3.57
CA SER A 57 6.88 2.37 4.15
C SER A 57 6.80 2.53 5.66
N ILE A 58 5.66 2.17 6.24
CA ILE A 58 5.44 2.21 7.69
C ILE A 58 6.49 1.37 8.42
N CYS A 59 6.82 0.18 7.92
CA CYS A 59 7.85 -0.68 8.49
C CYS A 59 9.23 0.00 8.50
N SER A 60 9.60 0.69 7.42
CA SER A 60 10.86 1.45 7.31
C SER A 60 10.97 2.63 8.28
N VAL A 61 9.85 3.10 8.86
CA VAL A 61 9.85 4.17 9.87
C VAL A 61 9.91 3.57 11.30
N ILE A 62 9.55 2.29 11.46
CA ILE A 62 9.43 1.61 12.76
C ILE A 62 10.63 0.67 13.00
N THR A 63 11.56 0.52 12.04
CA THR A 63 12.78 -0.26 12.25
C THR A 63 13.59 0.30 13.44
N PRO A 64 14.30 -0.57 14.19
CA PRO A 64 15.10 -0.16 15.36
C PRO A 64 16.05 1.02 15.07
N ASP A 65 16.60 1.07 13.85
CA ASP A 65 17.50 2.14 13.40
C ASP A 65 16.86 3.55 13.48
N THR A 66 15.52 3.66 13.42
CA THR A 66 14.80 4.93 13.55
C THR A 66 14.56 5.31 15.02
N ILE A 67 14.54 4.34 15.93
CA ILE A 67 14.39 4.57 17.38
C ILE A 67 15.70 5.14 17.95
N ASP A 68 16.85 4.68 17.44
CA ASP A 68 18.17 5.19 17.82
C ASP A 68 18.41 6.64 17.36
N GLU A 69 17.85 7.07 16.22
CA GLU A 69 17.93 8.47 15.74
C GLU A 69 17.09 9.46 16.55
N LEU A 70 16.08 8.99 17.31
CA LEU A 70 15.21 9.84 18.12
C LEU A 70 15.73 10.05 19.56
N GLY A 71 16.89 9.49 19.91
CA GLY A 71 17.57 9.80 21.17
C GLY A 71 16.75 9.51 22.43
N VAL A 72 15.83 8.55 22.38
CA VAL A 72 15.11 8.09 23.58
C VAL A 72 15.91 6.93 24.18
N SER A 73 16.97 7.27 24.92
CA SER A 73 17.61 6.34 25.86
C SER A 73 16.85 6.30 27.18
#